data_AF-A0A9E3B1H4-F1
#
_entry.id   AF-A0A9E3B1H4-F1
#
_cell.length_a   1.000
_cell.length_b   1.000
_cell.length_c   1.000
_cell.angle_alpha   90.00
_cell.angle_beta   90.00
_cell.angle_gamma   90.00
#
_symmetry.space_group_name_H-M   'P 1'
#
loop_
_entity.id
_entity.type
_entity.pdbx_description
1 polymer ?
#
loop_
_entity_poly.entity_id
_entity_poly.type
_entity_poly.pdbx_seq_one_letter_code
_entity_poly.pdbx_strand_id
1 'polypeptide(L)'
;MSNASANDLERVANDLTQIAKQYTYGSQELDQHVITLEGAVSHVLSSGTQGWKGLSSEAFLSAWLERKARLQQASILMSEAASYLTTMARTIEDNVPLIRAEQSIQLQAVFQSMSSNDQQTILDGESQAQNAILMALATLNSQLEALAEEISDCPEADRDAGDPTYYDNISRNDADGSGSGAKAPEERIKDAIADPVVAQELIALANLQGVNLEDVANLLEKGIDPGAVAQLINDGTDLKAVAADAQTLLNGGVKVELVNGWLTNETRLKDAIVIMNQGVDLNLLGSSDKLGDFTGLENASVNEIVSRIPKGAKILTWIPDPPGTGIQDGIKFQWTDDNGVEWNIRMHGPNLNAPAGSHSAAGWVMRVMRADTYMDATGNFYPLKEVVERNPDGTPNPEFKEPSMRKTHIPVQKP
;
A
#
# COMPACT_ATOMS: atom_id res chain seq x y z
N MET A 1 3.06 -16.98 34.52
CA MET A 1 1.98 -17.18 33.55
C MET A 1 1.62 -18.66 33.62
N SER A 2 0.34 -19.03 33.77
CA SER A 2 -0.05 -20.45 33.75
C SER A 2 0.10 -20.96 32.32
N ASN A 3 0.92 -21.99 32.11
CA ASN A 3 1.07 -22.60 30.78
C ASN A 3 -0.28 -23.17 30.34
N ALA A 4 -0.79 -22.72 29.19
CA ALA A 4 -2.02 -23.26 28.61
C ALA A 4 -1.80 -24.74 28.27
N SER A 5 -2.73 -25.62 28.66
CA SER A 5 -2.62 -27.04 28.30
C SER A 5 -2.97 -27.26 26.82
N ALA A 6 -2.54 -28.38 26.23
CA ALA A 6 -2.96 -28.75 24.88
C ALA A 6 -4.49 -28.81 24.75
N ASN A 7 -5.19 -29.18 25.83
CA ASN A 7 -6.65 -29.21 25.87
C ASN A 7 -7.27 -27.81 25.90
N ASP A 8 -6.62 -26.83 26.54
CA ASP A 8 -7.07 -25.44 26.50
C ASP A 8 -6.92 -24.85 25.09
N LEU A 9 -5.82 -25.15 24.41
CA LEU A 9 -5.59 -24.73 23.02
C LEU A 9 -6.60 -25.38 22.06
N GLU A 10 -6.90 -26.67 22.23
CA GLU A 10 -7.95 -27.35 21.46
C GLU A 10 -9.33 -26.73 21.70
N ARG A 11 -9.66 -26.33 22.93
CA ARG A 11 -10.90 -25.58 23.22
C ARG A 11 -10.91 -24.23 22.50
N VAL A 12 -9.81 -23.48 22.54
CA VAL A 12 -9.70 -22.18 21.85
C VAL A 12 -9.87 -22.34 20.33
N ALA A 13 -9.23 -23.33 19.70
CA ALA A 13 -9.39 -23.59 18.27
C ALA A 13 -10.85 -23.92 17.89
N ASN A 14 -11.53 -24.70 18.72
CA ASN A 14 -12.94 -25.00 18.55
C ASN A 14 -13.82 -23.74 18.66
N ASP A 15 -13.58 -22.89 19.66
CA ASP A 15 -14.32 -21.65 19.85
C ASP A 15 -14.10 -20.68 18.68
N LEU A 16 -12.86 -20.51 18.22
CA LEU A 16 -12.52 -19.70 17.04
C LEU A 16 -13.22 -20.21 15.78
N THR A 17 -13.27 -21.53 15.58
CA THR A 17 -13.99 -22.16 14.47
C THR A 17 -15.49 -21.88 14.53
N GLN A 18 -16.10 -21.88 15.72
CA GLN A 18 -17.52 -21.55 15.87
C GLN A 18 -17.80 -20.07 15.58
N ILE A 19 -16.93 -19.17 16.05
CA ILE A 19 -17.04 -17.74 15.76
C ILE A 19 -16.87 -17.49 14.26
N ALA A 20 -15.87 -18.09 13.61
CA ALA A 20 -15.67 -17.98 12.17
C ALA A 20 -16.91 -18.39 11.37
N LYS A 21 -17.59 -19.47 11.78
CA LYS A 21 -18.87 -19.89 11.18
C LYS A 21 -19.96 -18.84 11.36
N GLN A 22 -20.08 -18.22 12.54
CA GLN A 22 -21.06 -17.17 12.77
C GLN A 22 -20.83 -15.94 11.87
N TYR A 23 -19.57 -15.50 11.73
CA TYR A 23 -19.21 -14.41 10.82
C TYR A 23 -19.50 -14.75 9.36
N THR A 24 -19.19 -15.99 8.94
CA THR A 24 -19.52 -16.48 7.59
C THR A 24 -21.03 -16.43 7.33
N TYR A 25 -21.84 -16.94 8.26
CA TYR A 25 -23.30 -16.91 8.13
C TYR A 25 -23.84 -15.48 8.13
N GLY A 26 -23.32 -14.61 9.00
CA GLY A 26 -23.74 -13.22 9.06
C GLY A 26 -23.44 -12.44 7.78
N SER A 27 -22.26 -12.65 7.17
CA SER A 27 -21.93 -12.08 5.86
C SER A 27 -22.91 -12.55 4.77
N GLN A 28 -23.22 -13.85 4.72
CA GLN A 28 -24.18 -14.40 3.76
C GLN A 28 -25.60 -13.86 3.95
N GLU A 29 -26.07 -13.73 5.19
CA GLU A 29 -27.37 -13.10 5.48
C GLU A 29 -27.40 -11.63 5.07
N LEU A 30 -26.30 -10.90 5.28
CA LEU A 30 -26.20 -9.50 4.91
C LEU A 30 -26.26 -9.31 3.38
N ASP A 31 -25.53 -10.13 2.63
CA ASP A 31 -25.59 -10.16 1.17
C ASP A 31 -27.01 -10.46 0.67
N GLN A 32 -27.69 -11.44 1.30
CA GLN A 32 -29.06 -11.79 0.93
C GLN A 32 -30.04 -10.64 1.23
N HIS A 33 -29.84 -9.90 2.33
CA HIS A 33 -30.62 -8.70 2.63
C HIS A 33 -30.39 -7.59 1.60
N VAL A 34 -29.14 -7.35 1.19
CA VAL A 34 -28.82 -6.37 0.14
C VAL A 34 -29.52 -6.72 -1.17
N ILE A 35 -29.47 -7.99 -1.60
CA ILE A 35 -30.16 -8.47 -2.81
C ILE A 35 -31.69 -8.25 -2.71
N THR A 36 -32.27 -8.55 -1.55
CA THR A 36 -33.71 -8.41 -1.33
C THR A 36 -34.15 -6.95 -1.37
N LEU A 37 -33.40 -6.07 -0.70
CA LEU A 37 -33.66 -4.64 -0.67
C LEU A 37 -33.46 -3.99 -2.04
N GLU A 38 -32.44 -4.39 -2.80
CA GLU A 38 -32.22 -3.94 -4.18
C GLU A 38 -33.43 -4.22 -5.07
N GLY A 39 -34.02 -5.43 -4.94
CA GLY A 39 -35.24 -5.79 -5.63
C GLY A 39 -36.43 -4.92 -5.23
N ALA A 40 -36.57 -4.62 -3.93
CA ALA A 40 -37.62 -3.73 -3.43
C ALA A 40 -37.44 -2.29 -3.92
N VAL A 41 -36.22 -1.75 -3.89
CA VAL A 41 -35.88 -0.42 -4.40
C VAL A 41 -36.17 -0.33 -5.89
N SER A 42 -35.72 -1.33 -6.66
CA SER A 42 -36.01 -1.41 -8.10
C SER A 42 -37.51 -1.43 -8.36
N HIS A 43 -38.29 -2.19 -7.57
CA HIS A 43 -39.74 -2.23 -7.68
C HIS A 43 -40.38 -0.87 -7.38
N VAL A 44 -39.97 -0.18 -6.31
CA VAL A 44 -40.50 1.14 -5.93
C VAL A 44 -40.20 2.20 -7.01
N LEU A 45 -39.01 2.16 -7.60
CA LEU A 45 -38.60 3.12 -8.62
C LEU A 45 -39.24 2.83 -10.00
N SER A 46 -39.49 1.56 -10.33
CA SER A 46 -39.92 1.16 -11.68
C SER A 46 -41.38 0.73 -11.82
N SER A 47 -42.07 0.36 -10.74
CA SER A 47 -43.39 -0.27 -10.82
C SER A 47 -44.52 0.61 -10.27
N GLY A 48 -45.59 0.76 -11.07
CA GLY A 48 -46.77 1.59 -10.80
C GLY A 48 -47.23 2.36 -12.04
N THR A 49 -48.49 2.81 -12.08
CA THR A 49 -49.03 3.61 -13.21
C THR A 49 -48.33 4.96 -13.41
N GLN A 50 -47.56 5.42 -12.41
CA GLN A 50 -46.65 6.56 -12.48
C GLN A 50 -45.47 6.31 -11.53
N GLY A 51 -44.50 5.45 -11.90
CA GLY A 51 -43.32 5.15 -11.07
C GLY A 51 -42.73 6.39 -10.38
N TRP A 52 -42.18 6.23 -9.17
CA TRP A 52 -41.71 7.34 -8.36
C TRP A 52 -40.60 8.10 -9.10
N LYS A 53 -40.90 9.33 -9.51
CA LYS A 53 -40.04 10.17 -10.37
C LYS A 53 -39.80 11.54 -9.74
N GLY A 54 -38.68 12.16 -10.11
CA GLY A 54 -38.26 13.49 -9.68
C GLY A 54 -37.20 13.46 -8.58
N LEU A 55 -36.79 14.64 -8.11
CA LEU A 55 -35.67 14.82 -7.19
C LEU A 55 -35.73 13.93 -5.93
N SER A 56 -36.93 13.68 -5.39
CA SER A 56 -37.08 12.79 -4.22
C SER A 56 -36.74 11.33 -4.53
N SER A 57 -37.05 10.83 -5.73
CA SER A 57 -36.68 9.47 -6.14
C SER A 57 -35.18 9.33 -6.42
N GLU A 58 -34.55 10.39 -6.91
CA GLU A 58 -33.10 10.45 -7.11
C GLU A 58 -32.36 10.51 -5.78
N ALA A 59 -32.81 11.35 -4.84
CA ALA A 59 -32.26 11.42 -3.49
C ALA A 59 -32.39 10.07 -2.76
N PHE A 60 -33.54 9.40 -2.88
CA PHE A 60 -33.73 8.06 -2.34
C PHE A 60 -32.79 7.03 -2.97
N LEU A 61 -32.64 7.04 -4.30
CA LEU A 61 -31.72 6.14 -4.98
C LEU A 61 -30.27 6.37 -4.54
N SER A 62 -29.83 7.63 -4.42
CA SER A 62 -28.49 7.96 -3.92
C SER A 62 -28.28 7.45 -2.49
N ALA A 63 -29.23 7.69 -1.58
CA ALA A 63 -29.16 7.19 -0.22
C ALA A 63 -29.16 5.65 -0.15
N TRP A 64 -29.92 4.99 -1.04
CA TRP A 64 -29.89 3.54 -1.17
C TRP A 64 -28.53 3.02 -1.63
N LEU A 65 -27.94 3.62 -2.67
CA LEU A 65 -26.64 3.22 -3.20
C LEU A 65 -25.54 3.36 -2.15
N GLU A 66 -25.55 4.46 -1.38
CA GLU A 66 -24.65 4.65 -0.25
C GLU A 66 -24.83 3.56 0.82
N ARG A 67 -26.08 3.30 1.22
CA ARG A 67 -26.38 2.28 2.24
C ARG A 67 -25.99 0.89 1.76
N LYS A 68 -26.25 0.56 0.50
CA LYS A 68 -25.87 -0.70 -0.14
C LYS A 68 -24.36 -0.90 -0.10
N ALA A 69 -23.58 0.11 -0.49
CA ALA A 69 -22.12 0.04 -0.47
C ALA A 69 -21.60 -0.26 0.95
N ARG A 70 -22.14 0.41 1.98
CA ARG A 70 -21.79 0.13 3.39
C ARG A 70 -22.13 -1.29 3.82
N LEU A 71 -23.29 -1.81 3.42
CA LEU A 71 -23.68 -3.19 3.75
C LEU A 71 -22.80 -4.22 3.04
N GLN A 72 -22.40 -3.96 1.79
CA GLN A 72 -21.47 -4.83 1.06
C GLN A 72 -20.07 -4.80 1.70
N GLN A 73 -19.58 -3.63 2.10
CA GLN A 73 -18.30 -3.52 2.82
C GLN A 73 -18.32 -4.29 4.14
N ALA A 74 -19.39 -4.15 4.93
CA ALA A 74 -19.55 -4.92 6.16
C ALA A 74 -19.56 -6.43 5.90
N SER A 75 -20.18 -6.89 4.82
CA SER A 75 -20.17 -8.31 4.44
C SER A 75 -18.77 -8.80 4.11
N ILE A 76 -17.99 -8.03 3.34
CA ILE A 76 -16.59 -8.33 3.01
C ILE A 76 -15.75 -8.44 4.28
N LEU A 77 -15.79 -7.43 5.16
CA LEU A 77 -15.04 -7.43 6.42
C LEU A 77 -15.40 -8.62 7.32
N MET A 78 -16.68 -8.99 7.37
CA MET A 78 -17.12 -10.18 8.11
C MET A 78 -16.56 -11.48 7.52
N SER A 79 -16.52 -11.58 6.19
CA SER A 79 -15.95 -12.73 5.47
C SER A 79 -14.43 -12.85 5.68
N GLU A 80 -13.72 -11.72 5.65
CA GLU A 80 -12.28 -11.67 5.93
C GLU A 80 -11.98 -12.05 7.39
N ALA A 81 -12.71 -11.49 8.35
CA ALA A 81 -12.60 -11.88 9.76
C ALA A 81 -12.81 -13.39 9.96
N ALA A 82 -13.81 -13.98 9.28
CA ALA A 82 -14.04 -15.43 9.32
C ALA A 82 -12.84 -16.22 8.75
N SER A 83 -12.23 -15.73 7.67
CA SER A 83 -11.03 -16.34 7.05
C SER A 83 -9.82 -16.32 8.01
N TYR A 84 -9.58 -15.18 8.66
CA TYR A 84 -8.49 -15.05 9.65
C TYR A 84 -8.71 -15.96 10.85
N LEU A 85 -9.92 -15.98 11.43
CA LEU A 85 -10.25 -16.86 12.55
C LEU A 85 -10.10 -18.34 12.18
N THR A 86 -10.47 -18.72 10.95
CA THR A 86 -10.29 -20.09 10.44
C THR A 86 -8.81 -20.46 10.32
N THR A 87 -7.99 -19.56 9.80
CA THR A 87 -6.54 -19.76 9.68
C THR A 87 -5.87 -19.89 11.04
N MET A 88 -6.30 -19.08 12.01
CA MET A 88 -5.83 -19.15 13.38
C MET A 88 -6.21 -20.49 14.04
N ALA A 89 -7.48 -20.90 13.92
CA ALA A 89 -7.94 -22.18 14.46
C ALA A 89 -7.11 -23.35 13.89
N ARG A 90 -6.91 -23.38 12.57
CA ARG A 90 -6.07 -24.39 11.90
C ARG A 90 -4.63 -24.38 12.40
N THR A 91 -4.04 -23.20 12.56
CA THR A 91 -2.65 -23.08 13.07
C THR A 91 -2.53 -23.66 14.48
N ILE A 92 -3.52 -23.42 15.34
CA ILE A 92 -3.56 -24.02 16.68
C ILE A 92 -3.72 -25.55 16.57
N GLU A 93 -4.67 -26.02 15.76
CA GLU A 93 -4.92 -27.46 15.54
C GLU A 93 -3.67 -28.19 15.04
N ASP A 94 -2.91 -27.60 14.12
CA ASP A 94 -1.68 -28.18 13.56
C ASP A 94 -0.56 -28.31 14.61
N ASN A 95 -0.52 -27.40 15.59
CA ASN A 95 0.51 -27.37 16.64
C ASN A 95 0.12 -28.12 17.93
N VAL A 96 -1.17 -28.32 18.19
CA VAL A 96 -1.66 -29.06 19.38
C VAL A 96 -1.05 -30.45 19.53
N PRO A 97 -0.89 -31.29 18.47
CA PRO A 97 -0.23 -32.59 18.58
C PRO A 97 1.23 -32.51 19.05
N LEU A 98 1.99 -31.49 18.61
CA LEU A 98 3.38 -31.28 19.02
C LEU A 98 3.44 -30.94 20.52
N ILE A 99 2.62 -29.98 20.94
CA ILE A 99 2.51 -29.58 22.35
C ILE A 99 2.07 -30.76 23.22
N ARG A 100 1.12 -31.57 22.73
CA ARG A 100 0.65 -32.78 23.43
C ARG A 100 1.75 -33.83 23.53
N ALA A 101 2.53 -34.04 22.48
CA ALA A 101 3.67 -34.96 22.49
C ALA A 101 4.72 -34.49 23.51
N GLU A 102 5.05 -33.20 23.52
CA GLU A 102 5.98 -32.60 24.49
C GLU A 102 5.47 -32.68 25.93
N GLN A 103 4.21 -32.34 26.18
CA GLN A 103 3.57 -32.50 27.49
C GLN A 103 3.57 -33.97 27.93
N SER A 104 3.36 -34.90 27.00
CA SER A 104 3.42 -36.34 27.29
C SER A 104 4.84 -36.82 27.60
N ILE A 105 5.87 -36.27 26.97
CA ILE A 105 7.28 -36.55 27.27
C ILE A 105 7.64 -36.03 28.67
N GLN A 106 7.18 -34.83 29.02
CA GLN A 106 7.32 -34.28 30.37
C GLN A 106 6.57 -35.11 31.44
N LEU A 107 5.42 -35.71 31.08
CA LEU A 107 4.59 -36.50 31.99
C LEU A 107 4.96 -37.99 32.08
N GLN A 108 5.54 -38.60 31.03
CA GLN A 108 5.92 -40.02 31.03
C GLN A 108 7.35 -40.29 31.49
N ALA A 109 8.23 -39.28 31.60
CA ALA A 109 9.62 -39.59 31.93
C ALA A 109 10.43 -38.46 32.58
N VAL A 110 10.28 -38.37 33.90
CA VAL A 110 11.41 -38.28 34.85
C VAL A 110 12.26 -39.59 34.81
N PHE A 111 12.35 -40.26 33.65
CA PHE A 111 12.89 -41.62 33.43
C PHE A 111 14.29 -41.57 32.77
N GLN A 112 15.30 -41.21 33.57
CA GLN A 112 16.54 -41.97 33.74
C GLN A 112 17.63 -42.12 32.64
N SER A 113 17.72 -41.38 31.51
CA SER A 113 18.96 -41.52 30.68
C SER A 113 19.37 -40.40 29.69
N MET A 114 18.66 -39.28 29.55
CA MET A 114 19.02 -38.31 28.49
C MET A 114 20.19 -37.39 28.86
N SER A 115 21.02 -37.07 27.86
CA SER A 115 22.15 -36.15 27.99
C SER A 115 21.67 -34.69 28.09
N SER A 116 22.49 -33.82 28.68
CA SER A 116 22.17 -32.39 28.83
C SER A 116 21.91 -31.67 27.50
N ASN A 117 22.46 -32.16 26.40
CA ASN A 117 22.27 -31.56 25.07
C ASN A 117 20.90 -31.88 24.48
N ASP A 118 20.38 -33.08 24.73
CA ASP A 118 19.04 -33.47 24.27
C ASP A 118 17.96 -32.74 25.07
N GLN A 119 18.22 -32.46 26.36
CA GLN A 119 17.36 -31.62 27.20
C GLN A 119 17.29 -30.17 26.69
N GLN A 120 18.43 -29.60 26.30
CA GLN A 120 18.48 -28.23 25.78
C GLN A 120 17.76 -28.08 24.44
N THR A 121 17.93 -29.05 23.53
CA THR A 121 17.26 -29.03 22.21
C THR A 121 15.73 -29.06 22.33
N ILE A 122 15.21 -29.78 23.32
CA ILE A 122 13.76 -29.84 23.60
C ILE A 122 13.26 -28.51 24.19
N LEU A 123 14.00 -27.92 25.14
CA LEU A 123 13.66 -26.62 25.72
C LEU A 123 13.70 -25.49 24.68
N ASP A 124 14.64 -25.56 23.74
CA ASP A 124 14.76 -24.60 22.64
C ASP A 124 13.58 -24.75 21.65
N GLY A 125 13.10 -25.98 21.41
CA GLY A 125 11.89 -26.24 20.63
C GLY A 125 10.62 -25.69 21.27
N GLU A 126 10.45 -25.89 22.59
CA GLU A 126 9.34 -25.32 23.37
C GLU A 126 9.34 -23.79 23.30
N SER A 127 10.51 -23.16 23.46
CA SER A 127 10.65 -21.71 23.35
C SER A 127 10.30 -21.20 21.95
N GLN A 128 10.70 -21.90 20.90
CA GLN A 128 10.38 -21.53 19.52
C GLN A 128 8.89 -21.63 19.21
N ALA A 129 8.23 -22.73 19.61
CA ALA A 129 6.79 -22.89 19.40
C ALA A 129 5.97 -21.85 20.20
N GLN A 130 6.35 -21.58 21.45
CA GLN A 130 5.70 -20.56 22.26
C GLN A 130 5.88 -19.16 21.68
N ASN A 131 7.08 -18.81 21.20
CA ASN A 131 7.35 -17.53 20.56
C ASN A 131 6.57 -17.36 19.24
N ALA A 132 6.46 -18.42 18.43
CA ALA A 132 5.67 -18.38 17.20
C ALA A 132 4.18 -18.14 17.48
N ILE A 133 3.62 -18.77 18.52
CA ILE A 133 2.23 -18.56 18.95
C ILE A 133 2.02 -17.14 19.48
N LEU A 134 2.95 -16.62 20.28
CA LEU A 134 2.91 -15.24 20.79
C LEU A 134 2.98 -14.21 19.67
N MET A 135 3.83 -14.42 18.66
CA MET A 135 3.91 -13.55 17.48
C MET A 135 2.61 -13.58 16.67
N ALA A 136 2.07 -14.78 16.42
CA ALA A 136 0.80 -14.91 15.70
C ALA A 136 -0.37 -14.21 16.45
N LEU A 137 -0.43 -14.35 17.77
CA LEU A 137 -1.43 -13.66 18.61
C LEU A 137 -1.27 -12.14 18.58
N ALA A 138 -0.04 -11.63 18.63
CA ALA A 138 0.23 -10.19 18.59
C ALA A 138 -0.13 -9.58 17.23
N THR A 139 0.25 -10.23 16.13
CA THR A 139 -0.14 -9.80 14.77
C THR A 139 -1.66 -9.79 14.62
N LEU A 140 -2.35 -10.79 15.14
CA LEU A 140 -3.80 -10.88 15.03
C LEU A 140 -4.52 -9.84 15.89
N ASN A 141 -4.05 -9.56 17.11
CA ASN A 141 -4.63 -8.51 17.94
C ASN A 141 -4.54 -7.14 17.24
N SER A 142 -3.41 -6.87 16.58
CA SER A 142 -3.25 -5.66 15.76
C SER A 142 -4.22 -5.61 14.57
N GLN A 143 -4.49 -6.73 13.91
CA GLN A 143 -5.45 -6.80 12.81
C GLN A 143 -6.90 -6.61 13.29
N LEU A 144 -7.26 -7.18 14.45
CA LEU A 144 -8.58 -7.01 15.05
C LEU A 144 -8.80 -5.59 15.58
N GLU A 145 -7.78 -4.96 16.16
CA GLU A 145 -7.84 -3.55 16.57
C GLU A 145 -8.02 -2.63 15.37
N ALA A 146 -7.29 -2.87 14.27
CA ALA A 146 -7.47 -2.10 13.03
C ALA A 146 -8.90 -2.26 12.47
N LEU A 147 -9.44 -3.48 12.46
CA LEU A 147 -10.80 -3.75 11.99
C LEU A 147 -11.87 -3.16 12.92
N ALA A 148 -11.62 -3.15 14.23
CA ALA A 148 -12.52 -2.54 15.22
C ALA A 148 -12.51 -1.01 15.15
N GLU A 149 -11.35 -0.40 14.88
CA GLU A 149 -11.21 1.03 14.65
C GLU A 149 -11.96 1.44 13.37
N GLU A 150 -11.85 0.67 12.28
CA GLU A 150 -12.60 0.88 11.04
C GLU A 150 -14.13 0.77 11.23
N ILE A 151 -14.59 -0.15 12.09
CA ILE A 151 -16.01 -0.27 12.45
C ILE A 151 -16.46 0.86 13.39
N SER A 152 -15.59 1.30 14.31
CA SER A 152 -15.89 2.35 15.29
C SER A 152 -15.95 3.74 14.65
N ASP A 153 -15.22 3.95 13.55
CA ASP A 153 -15.22 5.20 12.77
C ASP A 153 -16.37 5.28 11.74
N CYS A 154 -17.27 4.30 11.71
CA CYS A 154 -18.59 4.52 11.12
C CYS A 154 -19.29 5.62 11.94
N PRO A 155 -19.50 6.83 11.39
CA PRO A 155 -20.11 7.90 12.17
C PRO A 155 -21.48 7.44 12.65
N GLU A 156 -21.73 7.54 13.97
CA GLU A 156 -23.07 7.55 14.54
C GLU A 156 -23.81 8.75 13.94
N ALA A 157 -24.30 8.60 12.72
CA ALA A 157 -25.16 9.57 12.08
C ALA A 157 -26.47 9.62 12.89
N ASP A 158 -26.57 10.67 13.69
CA ASP A 158 -27.80 11.32 14.14
C ASP A 158 -28.82 10.45 14.90
N ARG A 159 -28.51 10.19 16.17
CA ARG A 159 -29.54 9.92 17.19
C ARG A 159 -30.32 11.17 17.64
N ASP A 160 -29.97 12.36 17.14
CA ASP A 160 -30.63 13.63 17.48
C ASP A 160 -31.63 14.14 16.43
N ALA A 161 -32.05 13.33 15.45
CA ALA A 161 -33.16 13.67 14.54
C ALA A 161 -34.56 13.57 15.20
N GLY A 162 -34.66 14.00 16.46
CA GLY A 162 -35.87 14.03 17.28
C GLY A 162 -36.69 15.32 17.19
N ASP A 163 -36.60 16.09 16.11
CA ASP A 163 -37.53 17.21 15.86
C ASP A 163 -38.38 16.95 14.59
N PRO A 164 -39.66 16.57 14.74
CA PRO A 164 -40.54 16.28 13.60
C PRO A 164 -41.09 17.55 12.91
N THR A 165 -40.54 18.75 13.16
CA THR A 165 -41.14 20.00 12.66
C THR A 165 -40.34 20.78 11.61
N TYR A 166 -39.19 20.27 11.13
CA TYR A 166 -38.38 20.97 10.12
C TYR A 166 -38.36 20.26 8.75
N TYR A 167 -39.52 20.16 8.10
CA TYR A 167 -39.62 19.95 6.65
C TYR A 167 -40.41 21.12 6.04
N ASP A 168 -39.76 22.26 5.93
CA ASP A 168 -40.31 23.40 5.21
C ASP A 168 -39.85 23.34 3.75
N ASN A 169 -40.83 23.06 2.88
CA ASN A 169 -40.87 23.41 1.45
C ASN A 169 -39.66 23.04 0.56
N ILE A 170 -39.65 21.80 0.06
CA ILE A 170 -39.03 21.49 -1.23
C ILE A 170 -39.94 22.10 -2.32
N SER A 171 -39.74 23.38 -2.62
CA SER A 171 -40.32 23.99 -3.81
C SER A 171 -39.65 23.40 -5.05
N ARG A 172 -40.48 22.86 -5.96
CA ARG A 172 -40.11 22.59 -7.36
C ARG A 172 -39.52 23.87 -7.98
N ASN A 173 -38.21 23.88 -8.19
CA ASN A 173 -37.58 24.81 -9.10
C ASN A 173 -37.36 24.11 -10.44
N ASP A 174 -38.43 24.11 -11.24
CA ASP A 174 -38.32 24.02 -12.69
C ASP A 174 -37.90 25.42 -13.17
N ALA A 175 -36.59 25.67 -13.29
CA ALA A 175 -36.07 26.92 -13.82
C ALA A 175 -34.94 26.63 -14.81
N ASP A 176 -35.35 26.51 -16.07
CA ASP A 176 -34.52 26.46 -17.26
C ASP A 176 -33.65 27.73 -17.35
N GLY A 177 -32.40 27.63 -16.91
CA GLY A 177 -31.40 28.69 -16.99
C GLY A 177 -30.17 28.23 -17.76
N SER A 178 -30.10 28.58 -19.05
CA SER A 178 -28.98 28.31 -19.96
C SER A 178 -27.76 29.19 -19.66
N GLY A 179 -27.19 29.07 -18.46
CA GLY A 179 -25.81 29.44 -18.20
C GLY A 179 -24.96 28.19 -18.37
N SER A 180 -23.80 28.29 -19.03
CA SER A 180 -22.79 27.22 -19.04
C SER A 180 -22.16 27.07 -17.65
N GLY A 181 -22.98 26.74 -16.66
CA GLY A 181 -22.55 26.41 -15.31
C GLY A 181 -21.57 25.25 -15.40
N ALA A 182 -20.51 25.32 -14.61
CA ALA A 182 -19.63 24.18 -14.46
C ALA A 182 -20.49 22.95 -14.11
N LYS A 183 -20.32 21.87 -14.86
CA LYS A 183 -20.99 20.59 -14.60
C LYS A 183 -20.72 20.17 -13.16
N ALA A 184 -21.68 19.49 -12.54
CA ALA A 184 -21.48 18.93 -11.21
C ALA A 184 -20.29 17.93 -11.21
N PRO A 185 -19.55 17.75 -10.11
CA PRO A 185 -18.42 16.82 -10.04
C PRO A 185 -18.77 15.41 -10.51
N GLU A 186 -19.96 14.91 -10.19
CA GLU A 186 -20.47 13.61 -10.61
C GLU A 186 -20.60 13.50 -12.14
N GLU A 187 -21.10 14.56 -12.79
CA GLU A 187 -21.22 14.60 -14.25
C GLU A 187 -19.85 14.67 -14.91
N ARG A 188 -18.91 15.43 -14.32
CA ARG A 188 -17.52 15.52 -14.79
C ARG A 188 -16.81 14.17 -14.70
N ILE A 189 -17.01 13.42 -13.61
CA ILE A 189 -16.48 12.05 -13.46
C ILE A 189 -17.06 11.13 -14.54
N LYS A 190 -18.39 11.19 -14.78
CA LYS A 190 -19.06 10.39 -15.81
C LYS A 190 -18.61 10.73 -17.23
N ASP A 191 -18.30 12.00 -17.50
CA ASP A 191 -17.76 12.42 -18.80
C ASP A 191 -16.31 11.98 -19.00
N ALA A 192 -15.51 11.97 -17.92
CA ALA A 192 -14.09 11.64 -17.98
C ALA A 192 -13.82 10.13 -18.10
N ILE A 193 -14.78 9.28 -17.70
CA ILE A 193 -14.65 7.82 -17.71
C ILE A 193 -15.55 7.24 -18.79
N ALA A 194 -14.96 6.56 -19.78
CA ALA A 194 -15.69 5.98 -20.91
C ALA A 194 -16.68 4.88 -20.49
N ASP A 195 -16.38 4.14 -19.42
CA ASP A 195 -17.25 3.10 -18.87
C ASP A 195 -18.16 3.69 -17.76
N PRO A 196 -19.49 3.78 -17.99
CA PRO A 196 -20.41 4.35 -17.00
C PRO A 196 -20.49 3.53 -15.71
N VAL A 197 -20.19 2.23 -15.75
CA VAL A 197 -20.15 1.37 -14.55
C VAL A 197 -18.97 1.76 -13.68
N VAL A 198 -17.78 1.85 -14.27
CA VAL A 198 -16.55 2.29 -13.55
C VAL A 198 -16.73 3.69 -12.97
N ALA A 199 -17.35 4.61 -13.72
CA ALA A 199 -17.64 5.95 -13.22
C ALA A 199 -18.54 5.92 -11.97
N GLN A 200 -19.59 5.10 -12.00
CA GLN A 200 -20.54 4.99 -10.90
C GLN A 200 -19.92 4.29 -9.69
N GLU A 201 -19.09 3.27 -9.89
CA GLU A 201 -18.32 2.60 -8.84
C GLU A 201 -17.34 3.55 -8.15
N LEU A 202 -16.63 4.37 -8.92
CA LEU A 202 -15.68 5.34 -8.38
C LEU A 202 -16.38 6.44 -7.56
N ILE A 203 -17.53 6.94 -8.04
CA ILE A 203 -18.36 7.90 -7.29
C ILE A 203 -18.84 7.28 -5.98
N ALA A 204 -19.33 6.03 -6.03
CA ALA A 204 -19.80 5.33 -4.84
C ALA A 204 -18.65 5.12 -3.84
N LEU A 205 -17.46 4.74 -4.32
CA LEU A 205 -16.28 4.57 -3.49
C LEU A 205 -15.85 5.89 -2.83
N ALA A 206 -15.78 6.98 -3.58
CA ALA A 206 -15.43 8.28 -3.04
C ALA A 206 -16.42 8.74 -1.96
N ASN A 207 -17.73 8.60 -2.20
CA ASN A 207 -18.76 8.90 -1.21
C ASN A 207 -18.65 8.01 0.04
N LEU A 208 -18.38 6.71 -0.15
CA LEU A 208 -18.18 5.76 0.94
C LEU A 208 -17.02 6.19 1.85
N GLN A 209 -15.92 6.64 1.27
CA GLN A 209 -14.71 7.06 1.97
C GLN A 209 -14.71 8.54 2.39
N GLY A 210 -15.82 9.26 2.18
CA GLY A 210 -15.92 10.69 2.50
C GLY A 210 -14.98 11.58 1.67
N VAL A 211 -14.52 11.10 0.52
CA VAL A 211 -13.63 11.83 -0.39
C VAL A 211 -14.42 12.82 -1.24
N ASN A 212 -13.89 14.04 -1.38
CA ASN A 212 -14.52 15.08 -2.17
C ASN A 212 -14.50 14.74 -3.67
N LEU A 213 -15.68 14.62 -4.27
CA LEU A 213 -15.85 14.30 -5.70
C LEU A 213 -15.22 15.35 -6.64
N GLU A 214 -15.07 16.59 -6.19
CA GLU A 214 -14.36 17.63 -6.93
C GLU A 214 -12.89 17.25 -7.15
N ASP A 215 -12.23 16.69 -6.14
CA ASP A 215 -10.82 16.27 -6.23
C ASP A 215 -10.67 15.04 -7.14
N VAL A 216 -11.64 14.12 -7.10
CA VAL A 216 -11.73 12.97 -8.02
C VAL A 216 -11.88 13.44 -9.46
N ALA A 217 -12.84 14.32 -9.74
CA ALA A 217 -13.05 14.89 -11.08
C ALA A 217 -11.78 15.59 -11.60
N ASN A 218 -11.12 16.37 -10.75
CA ASN A 218 -9.90 17.09 -11.10
C ASN A 218 -8.73 16.17 -11.47
N LEU A 219 -8.62 14.97 -10.89
CA LEU A 219 -7.62 13.97 -11.28
C LEU A 219 -7.96 13.36 -12.65
N LEU A 220 -9.21 12.92 -12.83
CA LEU A 220 -9.64 12.27 -14.07
C LEU A 220 -9.53 13.19 -15.29
N GLU A 221 -9.87 14.47 -15.14
CA GLU A 221 -9.73 15.47 -16.21
C GLU A 221 -8.27 15.73 -16.62
N LYS A 222 -7.31 15.38 -15.75
CA LYS A 222 -5.87 15.39 -16.08
C LYS A 222 -5.41 14.13 -16.79
N GLY A 223 -6.32 13.20 -17.08
CA GLY A 223 -6.03 11.90 -17.67
C GLY A 223 -5.45 10.89 -16.68
N ILE A 224 -5.65 11.11 -15.37
CA ILE A 224 -5.25 10.12 -14.36
C ILE A 224 -6.17 8.91 -14.48
N ASP A 225 -5.58 7.72 -14.46
CA ASP A 225 -6.29 6.47 -14.65
C ASP A 225 -7.33 6.24 -13.53
N PRO A 226 -8.58 5.86 -13.84
CA PRO A 226 -9.62 5.65 -12.83
C PRO A 226 -9.25 4.59 -11.79
N GLY A 227 -8.51 3.55 -12.17
CA GLY A 227 -8.01 2.53 -11.24
C GLY A 227 -6.98 3.10 -10.27
N ALA A 228 -6.08 3.97 -10.76
CA ALA A 228 -5.15 4.70 -9.89
C ALA A 228 -5.89 5.64 -8.92
N VAL A 229 -6.95 6.33 -9.37
CA VAL A 229 -7.78 7.17 -8.48
C VAL A 229 -8.49 6.34 -7.43
N ALA A 230 -9.05 5.19 -7.79
CA ALA A 230 -9.68 4.26 -6.85
C ALA A 230 -8.69 3.78 -5.77
N GLN A 231 -7.47 3.42 -6.17
CA GLN A 231 -6.42 3.03 -5.23
C GLN A 231 -6.07 4.17 -4.26
N LEU A 232 -5.89 5.40 -4.76
CA LEU A 232 -5.62 6.56 -3.91
C LEU A 232 -6.74 6.84 -2.88
N ILE A 233 -8.00 6.59 -3.26
CA ILE A 233 -9.14 6.70 -2.36
C ILE A 233 -9.06 5.62 -1.25
N ASN A 234 -8.79 4.37 -1.62
CA ASN A 234 -8.65 3.26 -0.66
C ASN A 234 -7.46 3.46 0.29
N ASP A 235 -6.38 4.05 -0.20
CA ASP A 235 -5.18 4.35 0.60
C ASP A 235 -5.39 5.55 1.54
N GLY A 236 -6.58 6.20 1.52
CA GLY A 236 -6.87 7.38 2.32
C GLY A 236 -6.01 8.60 1.95
N THR A 237 -5.56 8.68 0.70
CA THR A 237 -4.64 9.73 0.25
C THR A 237 -5.36 11.07 0.11
N ASP A 238 -4.67 12.17 0.45
CA ASP A 238 -5.12 13.53 0.15
C ASP A 238 -5.13 13.78 -1.38
N LEU A 239 -6.28 13.53 -2.00
CA LEU A 239 -6.45 13.66 -3.45
C LEU A 239 -6.22 15.09 -3.95
N LYS A 240 -6.50 16.09 -3.13
CA LYS A 240 -6.26 17.50 -3.48
C LYS A 240 -4.76 17.77 -3.61
N ALA A 241 -3.95 17.27 -2.67
CA ALA A 241 -2.50 17.35 -2.76
C ALA A 241 -1.96 16.59 -3.97
N VAL A 242 -2.47 15.37 -4.22
CA VAL A 242 -2.07 14.57 -5.40
C VAL A 242 -2.42 15.28 -6.70
N ALA A 243 -3.60 15.88 -6.80
CA ALA A 243 -4.03 16.63 -7.98
C ALA A 243 -3.14 17.83 -8.27
N ALA A 244 -2.69 18.54 -7.23
CA ALA A 244 -1.76 19.65 -7.35
C ALA A 244 -0.36 19.21 -7.82
N ASP A 245 0.15 18.11 -7.25
CA ASP A 245 1.44 17.53 -7.66
C ASP A 245 1.39 16.98 -9.10
N ALA A 246 0.33 16.25 -9.46
CA ALA A 246 0.11 15.77 -10.81
C ALA A 246 0.06 16.93 -11.82
N GLN A 247 -0.67 18.00 -11.51
CA GLN A 247 -0.71 19.20 -12.34
C GLN A 247 0.67 19.83 -12.50
N THR A 248 1.48 19.86 -11.44
CA THR A 248 2.85 20.39 -11.49
C THR A 248 3.72 19.59 -12.45
N LEU A 249 3.66 18.26 -12.40
CA LEU A 249 4.40 17.37 -13.30
C LEU A 249 3.93 17.52 -14.77
N LEU A 250 2.62 17.52 -15.00
CA LEU A 250 2.05 17.67 -16.34
C LEU A 250 2.39 19.04 -16.95
N ASN A 251 2.36 20.12 -16.16
CA ASN A 251 2.81 21.45 -16.58
C ASN A 251 4.32 21.49 -16.88
N GLY A 252 5.10 20.68 -16.17
CA GLY A 252 6.52 20.44 -16.44
C GLY A 252 6.79 19.62 -17.70
N GLY A 253 5.74 19.18 -18.41
CA GLY A 253 5.85 18.36 -19.62
C GLY A 253 6.12 16.87 -19.35
N VAL A 254 5.94 16.41 -18.10
CA VAL A 254 5.98 14.98 -17.80
C VAL A 254 4.75 14.31 -18.41
N LYS A 255 4.98 13.21 -19.10
CA LYS A 255 3.93 12.43 -19.76
C LYS A 255 2.94 11.82 -18.73
N VAL A 256 1.65 11.90 -19.02
CA VAL A 256 0.57 11.41 -18.12
C VAL A 256 0.70 9.92 -17.82
N GLU A 257 1.17 9.13 -18.78
CA GLU A 257 1.36 7.69 -18.58
C GLU A 257 2.52 7.34 -17.64
N LEU A 258 3.46 8.27 -17.38
CA LEU A 258 4.45 8.11 -16.31
C LEU A 258 3.83 8.43 -14.95
N VAL A 259 3.04 9.51 -14.87
CA VAL A 259 2.33 9.89 -13.65
C VAL A 259 1.40 8.75 -13.19
N ASN A 260 0.65 8.15 -14.11
CA ASN A 260 -0.19 6.98 -13.81
C ASN A 260 0.63 5.77 -13.34
N GLY A 261 1.76 5.48 -13.98
CA GLY A 261 2.68 4.42 -13.54
C GLY A 261 3.24 4.66 -12.14
N TRP A 262 3.47 5.91 -11.78
CA TRP A 262 3.96 6.29 -10.45
C TRP A 262 2.89 6.20 -9.36
N LEU A 263 1.67 6.62 -9.65
CA LEU A 263 0.56 6.49 -8.71
C LEU A 263 0.27 5.02 -8.40
N THR A 264 0.33 4.15 -9.40
CA THR A 264 0.11 2.70 -9.24
C THR A 264 1.26 1.96 -8.56
N ASN A 265 2.50 2.46 -8.66
CA ASN A 265 3.66 1.86 -7.99
C ASN A 265 4.04 2.56 -6.67
N GLU A 266 3.10 3.31 -6.08
CA GLU A 266 3.24 4.02 -4.79
C GLU A 266 4.37 5.06 -4.76
N THR A 267 4.75 5.61 -5.91
CA THR A 267 5.66 6.75 -5.98
C THR A 267 4.93 8.00 -5.47
N ARG A 268 5.57 8.74 -4.57
CA ARG A 268 5.08 10.04 -4.14
C ARG A 268 5.40 11.07 -5.22
N LEU A 269 4.38 11.67 -5.84
CA LEU A 269 4.58 12.60 -6.95
C LEU A 269 5.48 13.79 -6.59
N LYS A 270 5.46 14.27 -5.35
CA LYS A 270 6.42 15.28 -4.86
C LYS A 270 7.88 14.87 -4.99
N ASP A 271 8.22 13.59 -4.85
CA ASP A 271 9.60 13.13 -5.00
C ASP A 271 10.03 13.21 -6.48
N ALA A 272 9.10 12.90 -7.40
CA ALA A 272 9.31 13.12 -8.82
C ALA A 272 9.48 14.61 -9.15
N ILE A 273 8.69 15.50 -8.53
CA ILE A 273 8.84 16.96 -8.68
C ILE A 273 10.21 17.43 -8.21
N VAL A 274 10.69 16.93 -7.06
CA VAL A 274 12.04 17.26 -6.55
C VAL A 274 13.12 16.87 -7.54
N ILE A 275 13.03 15.68 -8.14
CA ILE A 275 14.01 15.20 -9.14
C ILE A 275 13.92 16.02 -10.43
N MET A 276 12.70 16.31 -10.92
CA MET A 276 12.48 17.16 -12.08
C MET A 276 13.09 18.55 -11.89
N ASN A 277 12.91 19.15 -10.71
CA ASN A 277 13.47 20.46 -10.36
C ASN A 277 15.00 20.46 -10.26
N GLN A 278 15.64 19.30 -10.16
CA GLN A 278 17.09 19.16 -10.25
C GLN A 278 17.60 19.17 -11.71
N GLY A 279 16.72 19.26 -12.72
CA GLY A 279 17.11 19.25 -14.14
C GLY A 279 17.02 17.88 -14.81
N VAL A 280 16.46 16.89 -14.11
CA VAL A 280 16.30 15.53 -14.63
C VAL A 280 15.06 15.43 -15.51
N ASP A 281 15.24 14.97 -16.75
CA ASP A 281 14.14 14.69 -17.66
C ASP A 281 13.57 13.29 -17.41
N LEU A 282 12.49 13.25 -16.62
CA LEU A 282 11.80 12.00 -16.28
C LEU A 282 11.15 11.32 -17.50
N ASN A 283 10.95 12.02 -18.61
CA ASN A 283 10.42 11.41 -19.84
C ASN A 283 11.41 10.46 -20.51
N LEU A 284 12.67 10.45 -20.07
CA LEU A 284 13.69 9.53 -20.54
C LEU A 284 13.57 8.13 -19.95
N LEU A 285 12.83 7.93 -18.86
CA LEU A 285 12.64 6.59 -18.29
C LEU A 285 12.11 5.60 -19.36
N GLY A 286 12.83 4.50 -19.53
CA GLY A 286 12.50 3.47 -20.51
C GLY A 286 12.80 3.83 -21.97
N SER A 287 13.53 4.93 -22.24
CA SER A 287 13.76 5.42 -23.62
C SER A 287 15.02 4.87 -24.29
N SER A 288 16.00 4.37 -23.54
CA SER A 288 17.25 3.82 -24.09
C SER A 288 17.06 2.41 -24.66
N ASP A 289 17.91 2.05 -25.62
CA ASP A 289 18.09 0.67 -26.08
C ASP A 289 18.94 -0.18 -25.11
N LYS A 290 19.56 0.44 -24.11
CA LYS A 290 20.40 -0.18 -23.07
C LYS A 290 19.70 -0.29 -21.71
N LEU A 291 18.40 -0.59 -21.71
CA LEU A 291 17.64 -0.73 -20.45
C LEU A 291 18.29 -1.77 -19.52
N GLY A 292 18.53 -1.36 -18.27
CA GLY A 292 19.18 -2.18 -17.25
C GLY A 292 20.69 -2.40 -17.42
N ASP A 293 21.30 -1.95 -18.52
CA ASP A 293 22.74 -1.99 -18.72
C ASP A 293 23.39 -0.68 -18.25
N PHE A 294 23.94 -0.72 -17.03
CA PHE A 294 24.62 0.41 -16.41
C PHE A 294 26.15 0.42 -16.63
N THR A 295 26.67 -0.37 -17.57
CA THR A 295 28.09 -0.37 -17.91
C THR A 295 28.48 0.90 -18.67
N GLY A 296 29.72 1.34 -18.47
CA GLY A 296 30.32 2.47 -19.20
C GLY A 296 29.67 3.83 -18.89
N LEU A 297 29.01 3.98 -17.73
CA LEU A 297 28.37 5.22 -17.30
C LEU A 297 29.28 6.15 -16.47
N GLU A 298 30.58 5.89 -16.44
CA GLU A 298 31.53 6.77 -15.75
C GLU A 298 31.57 8.15 -16.43
N ASN A 299 31.33 9.20 -15.65
CA ASN A 299 31.13 10.58 -16.07
C ASN A 299 29.93 10.84 -16.99
N ALA A 300 28.98 9.91 -17.06
CA ALA A 300 27.73 10.10 -17.78
C ALA A 300 26.86 11.20 -17.13
N SER A 301 25.95 11.78 -17.92
CA SER A 301 24.94 12.68 -17.38
C SER A 301 23.84 11.91 -16.63
N VAL A 302 23.18 12.56 -15.67
CA VAL A 302 22.05 11.94 -14.95
C VAL A 302 20.93 11.55 -15.90
N ASN A 303 20.69 12.33 -16.95
CA ASN A 303 19.70 12.03 -17.98
C ASN A 303 20.06 10.80 -18.82
N GLU A 304 21.34 10.56 -19.12
CA GLU A 304 21.76 9.31 -19.76
C GLU A 304 21.50 8.10 -18.85
N ILE A 305 21.79 8.23 -17.55
CA ILE A 305 21.54 7.16 -16.57
C ILE A 305 20.04 6.86 -16.47
N VAL A 306 19.22 7.90 -16.30
CA VAL A 306 17.75 7.81 -16.24
C VAL A 306 17.19 7.17 -17.50
N SER A 307 17.78 7.42 -18.67
CA SER A 307 17.32 6.80 -19.92
C SER A 307 17.40 5.27 -19.92
N ARG A 308 18.31 4.68 -19.12
CA ARG A 308 18.52 3.23 -18.99
C ARG A 308 17.71 2.60 -17.86
N ILE A 309 17.02 3.40 -17.04
CA ILE A 309 16.12 2.93 -15.98
C ILE A 309 14.75 2.62 -16.61
N PRO A 310 14.10 1.49 -16.27
CA PRO A 310 12.81 1.14 -16.86
C PRO A 310 11.70 2.13 -16.47
N LYS A 311 10.72 2.26 -17.36
CA LYS A 311 9.56 3.16 -17.20
C LYS A 311 8.78 2.95 -15.89
N GLY A 312 8.67 1.69 -15.46
CA GLY A 312 7.92 1.30 -14.26
C GLY A 312 8.69 1.47 -12.94
N ALA A 313 9.89 2.05 -12.96
CA ALA A 313 10.66 2.25 -11.73
C ALA A 313 9.94 3.19 -10.75
N LYS A 314 9.91 2.78 -9.48
CA LYS A 314 9.45 3.59 -8.36
C LYS A 314 10.50 4.63 -8.03
N ILE A 315 10.07 5.87 -7.82
CA ILE A 315 10.92 6.93 -7.28
C ILE A 315 10.80 6.89 -5.75
N LEU A 316 11.95 6.85 -5.08
CA LEU A 316 12.00 6.81 -3.62
C LEU A 316 12.41 8.16 -3.05
N THR A 317 11.81 8.55 -1.92
CA THR A 317 12.17 9.75 -1.18
C THR A 317 13.67 9.74 -0.83
N TRP A 318 14.38 10.82 -1.18
CA TRP A 318 15.71 11.08 -0.66
C TRP A 318 15.60 11.70 0.73
N ILE A 319 16.32 11.12 1.71
CA ILE A 319 16.42 11.67 3.06
C ILE A 319 17.83 12.24 3.17
N PRO A 320 17.98 13.57 3.29
CA PRO A 320 19.29 14.19 3.47
C PRO A 320 19.87 13.82 4.85
N ASP A 321 21.19 13.70 4.92
CA ASP A 321 21.90 13.63 6.19
C ASP A 321 21.79 14.96 6.95
N PRO A 322 22.07 15.01 8.28
CA PRO A 322 22.01 16.24 9.06
C PRO A 322 22.74 17.39 8.36
N PRO A 323 22.20 18.63 8.37
CA PRO A 323 22.78 19.75 7.63
C PRO A 323 24.27 19.94 7.92
N GLY A 324 25.07 20.05 6.86
CA GLY A 324 26.53 20.17 6.97
C GLY A 324 27.27 18.86 7.22
N THR A 325 26.59 17.72 7.18
CA THR A 325 27.18 16.38 7.30
C THR A 325 26.76 15.49 6.13
N GLY A 326 27.52 14.45 5.84
CA GLY A 326 27.08 13.38 4.95
C GLY A 326 26.63 13.86 3.55
N ILE A 327 25.57 13.26 3.03
CA ILE A 327 24.99 13.49 1.70
C ILE A 327 23.72 14.34 1.82
N GLN A 328 23.71 15.51 1.17
CA GLN A 328 22.59 16.46 1.23
C GLN A 328 21.60 16.27 0.07
N ASP A 329 22.09 15.99 -1.13
CA ASP A 329 21.27 15.87 -2.33
C ASP A 329 21.37 14.47 -2.92
N GLY A 330 20.25 13.93 -3.39
CA GLY A 330 20.27 12.69 -4.16
C GLY A 330 18.94 12.29 -4.77
N ILE A 331 19.02 11.20 -5.52
CA ILE A 331 17.99 10.64 -6.40
C ILE A 331 18.01 9.13 -6.19
N LYS A 332 16.84 8.51 -6.02
CA LYS A 332 16.70 7.06 -5.85
C LYS A 332 15.60 6.50 -6.74
N PHE A 333 15.94 5.44 -7.46
CA PHE A 333 14.99 4.62 -8.21
C PHE A 333 15.06 3.17 -7.72
N GLN A 334 13.93 2.49 -7.73
CA GLN A 334 13.82 1.07 -7.41
C GLN A 334 12.84 0.38 -8.36
N TRP A 335 13.15 -0.84 -8.78
CA TRP A 335 12.22 -1.69 -9.51
C TRP A 335 12.58 -3.16 -9.31
N THR A 336 11.66 -4.04 -9.68
CA THR A 336 11.90 -5.48 -9.76
C THR A 336 11.95 -5.86 -11.24
N ASP A 337 12.98 -6.60 -11.67
CA ASP A 337 13.09 -7.09 -13.04
C ASP A 337 12.16 -8.30 -13.28
N ASP A 338 12.02 -8.73 -14.54
CA ASP A 338 11.14 -9.84 -14.93
C ASP A 338 11.49 -11.17 -14.26
N ASN A 339 12.69 -11.30 -13.68
CA ASN A 339 13.12 -12.49 -12.94
C ASN A 339 12.84 -12.36 -11.43
N GLY A 340 12.13 -11.33 -10.99
CA GLY A 340 11.85 -11.07 -9.58
C GLY A 340 13.04 -10.48 -8.81
N VAL A 341 14.07 -9.99 -9.50
CA VAL A 341 15.25 -9.43 -8.83
C VAL A 341 15.09 -7.94 -8.62
N GLU A 342 15.25 -7.47 -7.39
CA GLU A 342 15.20 -6.05 -7.06
C GLU A 342 16.46 -5.32 -7.55
N TRP A 343 16.26 -4.14 -8.13
CA TRP A 343 17.27 -3.19 -8.52
C TRP A 343 17.07 -1.87 -7.78
N ASN A 344 18.18 -1.26 -7.37
CA ASN A 344 18.18 0.06 -6.74
C ASN A 344 19.29 0.92 -7.35
N ILE A 345 18.92 2.06 -7.92
CA ILE A 345 19.86 3.06 -8.42
C ILE A 345 19.84 4.24 -7.48
N ARG A 346 21.01 4.61 -6.95
CA ARG A 346 21.19 5.81 -6.13
C ARG A 346 22.19 6.72 -6.81
N MET A 347 21.80 7.96 -7.05
CA MET A 347 22.71 9.02 -7.49
C MET A 347 22.71 10.09 -6.43
N HIS A 348 23.88 10.55 -6.01
CA HIS A 348 23.95 11.55 -4.96
C HIS A 348 25.15 12.47 -5.10
N GLY A 349 25.03 13.67 -4.53
CA GLY A 349 26.10 14.65 -4.46
C GLY A 349 27.23 14.26 -3.49
N PRO A 350 28.23 15.13 -3.31
CA PRO A 350 29.36 14.84 -2.44
C PRO A 350 28.93 14.46 -1.01
N ASN A 351 29.55 13.42 -0.48
CA ASN A 351 29.43 13.01 0.91
C ASN A 351 30.54 13.70 1.74
N LEU A 352 30.15 14.61 2.63
CA LEU A 352 31.09 15.38 3.47
C LEU A 352 31.83 14.52 4.50
N ASN A 353 31.33 13.32 4.80
CA ASN A 353 31.96 12.37 5.70
C ASN A 353 32.84 11.34 4.97
N ALA A 354 32.88 11.36 3.64
CA ALA A 354 33.65 10.39 2.88
C ALA A 354 35.16 10.68 2.96
N PRO A 355 36.02 9.63 2.96
CA PRO A 355 37.47 9.81 3.00
C PRO A 355 37.96 10.72 1.86
N ALA A 356 38.93 11.58 2.19
CA ALA A 356 39.56 12.46 1.21
C ALA A 356 40.13 11.65 0.03
N GLY A 357 39.81 12.06 -1.21
CA GLY A 357 40.22 11.38 -2.43
C GLY A 357 39.34 10.20 -2.86
N SER A 358 38.26 9.89 -2.13
CA SER A 358 37.21 8.99 -2.63
C SER A 358 36.33 9.68 -3.68
N HIS A 359 35.71 8.90 -4.59
CA HIS A 359 34.78 9.45 -5.58
C HIS A 359 33.61 10.18 -4.91
N SER A 360 33.08 9.60 -3.83
CA SER A 360 31.97 10.19 -3.06
C SER A 360 32.35 11.51 -2.38
N ALA A 361 33.62 11.74 -2.04
CA ALA A 361 34.07 13.05 -1.53
C ALA A 361 34.28 14.08 -2.65
N ALA A 362 34.55 13.62 -3.88
CA ALA A 362 34.97 14.47 -5.00
C ALA A 362 33.80 15.07 -5.81
N GLY A 363 32.66 14.37 -5.89
CA GLY A 363 31.59 14.78 -6.78
C GLY A 363 30.33 13.94 -6.67
N TRP A 364 29.48 14.05 -7.69
CA TRP A 364 28.31 13.19 -7.82
C TRP A 364 28.73 11.78 -8.19
N VAL A 365 28.07 10.80 -7.57
CA VAL A 365 28.33 9.38 -7.79
C VAL A 365 27.02 8.63 -7.96
N MET A 366 27.06 7.60 -8.80
CA MET A 366 26.02 6.60 -8.94
C MET A 366 26.45 5.31 -8.25
N ARG A 367 25.48 4.66 -7.62
CA ARG A 367 25.57 3.28 -7.14
C ARG A 367 24.45 2.47 -7.77
N VAL A 368 24.82 1.32 -8.30
CA VAL A 368 23.88 0.35 -8.87
C VAL A 368 23.87 -0.87 -7.98
N MET A 369 22.71 -1.17 -7.41
CA MET A 369 22.48 -2.35 -6.59
C MET A 369 21.52 -3.28 -7.32
N ARG A 370 21.83 -4.58 -7.26
CA ARG A 370 20.99 -5.67 -7.75
C ARG A 370 20.96 -6.76 -6.70
N ALA A 371 19.80 -6.99 -6.09
CA ALA A 371 19.68 -7.74 -4.82
C ALA A 371 20.77 -7.27 -3.82
N ASP A 372 21.48 -8.20 -3.18
CA ASP A 372 22.54 -7.91 -2.21
C ASP A 372 23.93 -7.69 -2.86
N THR A 373 23.98 -7.09 -4.04
CA THR A 373 25.25 -6.84 -4.74
C THR A 373 25.32 -5.44 -5.34
N TYR A 374 26.53 -4.89 -5.45
CA TYR A 374 26.81 -3.62 -6.11
C TYR A 374 27.63 -3.80 -7.37
N MET A 375 27.21 -3.12 -8.44
CA MET A 375 27.90 -3.13 -9.73
C MET A 375 29.04 -2.09 -9.75
N ASP A 376 30.15 -2.42 -10.39
CA ASP A 376 31.15 -1.43 -10.83
C ASP A 376 30.86 -0.90 -12.25
N ALA A 377 31.63 0.10 -12.70
CA ALA A 377 31.45 0.72 -14.02
C ALA A 377 31.63 -0.26 -15.22
N THR A 378 32.25 -1.42 -15.00
CA THR A 378 32.47 -2.46 -16.02
C THR A 378 31.45 -3.59 -15.98
N GLY A 379 30.56 -3.59 -14.99
CA GLY A 379 29.50 -4.58 -14.82
C GLY A 379 29.80 -5.75 -13.92
N ASN A 380 30.90 -5.71 -13.15
CA ASN A 380 31.14 -6.72 -12.12
C ASN A 380 30.32 -6.43 -10.88
N PHE A 381 29.67 -7.46 -10.34
CA PHE A 381 28.91 -7.36 -9.10
C PHE A 381 29.73 -7.83 -7.90
N TYR A 382 29.74 -7.01 -6.85
CA TYR A 382 30.39 -7.28 -5.58
C TYR A 382 29.34 -7.51 -4.49
N PRO A 383 29.48 -8.55 -3.64
CA PRO A 383 28.56 -8.77 -2.53
C PRO A 383 28.49 -7.57 -1.58
N LEU A 384 27.31 -7.31 -1.02
CA LEU A 384 27.01 -6.22 -0.06
C LEU A 384 28.06 -6.15 1.06
N LYS A 385 28.39 -7.30 1.64
CA LYS A 385 29.39 -7.46 2.70
C LYS A 385 30.81 -7.04 2.31
N GLU A 386 31.15 -6.98 1.03
CA GLU A 386 32.47 -6.50 0.58
C GLU A 386 32.52 -4.97 0.41
N VAL A 387 31.36 -4.32 0.35
CA VAL A 387 31.21 -2.90 -0.03
C VAL A 387 30.78 -2.03 1.16
N VAL A 388 30.17 -2.62 2.18
CA VAL A 388 29.67 -1.92 3.37
C VAL A 388 30.72 -1.92 4.47
N GLU A 389 31.10 -0.74 4.98
CA GLU A 389 32.12 -0.57 6.03
C GLU A 389 31.61 -0.97 7.43
N ARG A 390 30.31 -0.82 7.70
CA ARG A 390 29.70 -1.15 9.00
C ARG A 390 28.52 -2.10 8.86
N ASN A 391 28.48 -3.13 9.68
CA ASN A 391 27.33 -4.01 9.83
C ASN A 391 26.09 -3.22 10.29
N PRO A 392 24.86 -3.76 10.13
CA PRO A 392 23.63 -3.13 10.62
C PRO A 392 23.66 -2.79 12.13
N ASP A 393 24.45 -3.52 12.93
CA ASP A 393 24.66 -3.28 14.36
C ASP A 393 25.71 -2.19 14.67
N GLY A 394 26.26 -1.52 13.65
CA GLY A 394 27.23 -0.45 13.77
C GLY A 394 28.69 -0.91 13.91
N THR A 395 28.96 -2.21 14.02
CA THR A 395 30.31 -2.76 14.11
C THR A 395 31.04 -2.70 12.75
N PRO A 396 32.39 -2.56 12.71
CA PRO A 396 33.13 -2.65 11.46
C PRO A 396 32.89 -4.00 10.78
N ASN A 397 32.63 -3.97 9.48
CA ASN A 397 32.42 -5.17 8.71
C ASN A 397 33.78 -5.84 8.41
N PRO A 398 34.04 -7.07 8.89
CA PRO A 398 35.32 -7.75 8.69
C PRO A 398 35.57 -8.16 7.23
N GLU A 399 34.53 -8.20 6.40
CA GLU A 399 34.62 -8.57 4.99
C GLU A 399 34.77 -7.35 4.06
N PHE A 400 34.78 -6.14 4.61
CA PHE A 400 34.89 -4.90 3.86
C PHE A 400 36.21 -4.82 3.06
N LYS A 401 36.09 -4.45 1.78
CA LYS A 401 37.23 -4.23 0.88
C LYS A 401 37.16 -2.81 0.30
N GLU A 402 38.04 -1.93 0.78
CA GLU A 402 38.23 -0.57 0.26
C GLU A 402 38.24 -0.47 -1.29
N PRO A 403 38.95 -1.35 -2.03
CA PRO A 403 38.92 -1.30 -3.50
C PRO A 403 37.53 -1.53 -4.10
N SER A 404 36.70 -2.39 -3.49
CA SER A 404 35.33 -2.68 -3.96
C SER A 404 34.40 -1.49 -3.71
N MET A 405 34.56 -0.81 -2.57
CA MET A 405 33.85 0.43 -2.26
C MET A 405 34.10 1.50 -3.33
N ARG A 406 35.37 1.75 -3.66
CA ARG A 406 35.76 2.77 -4.64
C ARG A 406 35.23 2.47 -6.04
N LYS A 407 35.23 1.20 -6.45
CA LYS A 407 34.76 0.78 -7.79
C LYS A 407 33.25 0.90 -7.96
N THR A 408 32.49 0.72 -6.89
CA THR A 408 31.02 0.70 -6.90
C THR A 408 30.40 2.10 -6.71
N HIS A 409 31.20 3.11 -6.40
CA HIS A 409 30.83 4.52 -6.48
C HIS A 409 31.33 5.08 -7.80
N ILE A 410 30.48 4.99 -8.81
CA ILE A 410 30.79 5.35 -10.19
C ILE A 410 30.63 6.87 -10.32
N PRO A 411 31.68 7.64 -10.67
CA PRO A 411 31.57 9.08 -10.87
C PRO A 411 30.56 9.42 -11.97
N VAL A 412 29.73 10.44 -11.75
CA VAL A 412 28.73 10.94 -12.73
C VAL A 412 28.66 12.47 -12.68
N GLN A 413 28.04 13.08 -13.69
CA GLN A 413 27.83 14.53 -13.69
C GLN A 413 26.75 14.93 -12.69
N LYS A 414 26.83 16.18 -12.21
CA LYS A 414 25.76 16.79 -11.42
C LYS A 414 24.50 16.92 -12.30
N PRO A 415 23.28 16.68 -11.76
CA PRO A 415 22.02 16.99 -12.43
C PRO A 415 21.93 18.42 -12.96
#